data_AF-A0A955NKB9-F1
#
_entry.id   AF-A0A955NKB9-F1
#
_cell.length_a   1.000
_cell.length_b   1.000
_cell.length_c   1.000
_cell.angle_alpha   90.00
_cell.angle_beta   90.00
_cell.angle_gamma   90.00
#
_symmetry.space_group_name_H-M   'P 1'
#
loop_
_entity.id
_entity.type
_entity.pdbx_description
1 polymer ?
#
loop_
_entity_poly.entity_id
_entity_poly.type
_entity_poly.pdbx_seq_one_letter_code
_entity_poly.pdbx_strand_id
1 'polypeptide(L)'
;MDKSRVYLETSVIGYATSKPSRDLVVAAHQQITRDWFAQSASDYELFVSQIVVHEILSGNPAAAEERREFLSSIPLLAVTEEVGILASTLIETHSLPKKASEDAMHIAVAAVHAVDFLLTWNCRHIANAHMRDAIEEVCREAGYKPPVICTPEELSHDEFD
;
A
#
# COMPACT_ATOMS: atom_id res chain seq x y z
N MET A 1 22.63 -1.32 8.88
CA MET A 1 21.95 -2.24 7.96
C MET A 1 20.91 -1.41 7.25
N ASP A 2 20.79 -1.49 5.93
CA ASP A 2 19.71 -0.77 5.24
C ASP A 2 18.37 -1.34 5.69
N LYS A 3 17.43 -0.46 6.03
CA LYS A 3 16.06 -0.85 6.35
C LYS A 3 15.34 -1.20 5.04
N SER A 4 14.50 -2.24 5.07
CA SER A 4 13.64 -2.52 3.95
C SER A 4 12.62 -1.41 3.74
N ARG A 5 12.29 -1.14 2.48
CA ARG A 5 11.40 -0.04 2.09
C ARG A 5 9.96 -0.54 2.02
N VAL A 6 9.03 0.19 2.63
CA VAL A 6 7.61 -0.15 2.67
C VAL A 6 6.80 1.00 2.08
N TYR A 7 5.99 0.69 1.08
CA TYR A 7 5.01 1.62 0.54
C TYR A 7 3.65 1.34 1.17
N LEU A 8 3.08 2.37 1.78
CA LEU A 8 1.79 2.31 2.47
C LEU A 8 0.68 2.67 1.48
N GLU A 9 -0.18 1.71 1.17
CA GLU A 9 -1.41 1.99 0.43
C GLU A 9 -2.45 2.67 1.34
N THR A 10 -3.36 3.42 0.73
CA THR A 10 -4.30 4.32 1.40
C THR A 10 -5.14 3.66 2.48
N SER A 11 -5.56 2.41 2.29
CA SER A 11 -6.31 1.68 3.31
C SER A 11 -5.56 1.58 4.64
N VAL A 12 -4.23 1.37 4.62
CA VAL A 12 -3.39 1.29 5.82
C VAL A 12 -3.44 2.60 6.60
N ILE A 13 -3.32 3.74 5.91
CA ILE A 13 -3.44 5.07 6.53
C ILE A 13 -4.84 5.27 7.10
N GLY A 14 -5.87 4.82 6.36
CA GLY A 14 -7.25 4.84 6.80
C GLY A 14 -7.47 4.07 8.10
N TYR A 15 -6.96 2.85 8.21
CA TYR A 15 -7.08 2.03 9.41
C TYR A 15 -6.28 2.55 10.60
N ALA A 16 -5.10 3.13 10.37
CA ALA A 16 -4.30 3.74 11.42
C ALA A 16 -5.01 4.93 12.10
N THR A 17 -5.63 5.80 11.29
CA THR A 17 -6.14 7.11 11.72
C THR A 17 -7.65 7.16 12.00
N SER A 18 -8.43 6.21 11.46
CA SER A 18 -9.88 6.29 11.61
C SER A 18 -10.33 5.99 13.04
N LYS A 19 -11.42 6.63 13.48
CA LYS A 19 -12.05 6.35 14.78
C LYS A 19 -12.40 4.86 14.91
N PRO A 20 -12.36 4.29 16.13
CA PRO A 20 -12.75 2.91 16.37
C PRO A 20 -14.11 2.57 15.75
N SER A 21 -14.13 1.53 14.91
CA SER A 21 -15.34 1.04 14.27
C SER A 21 -16.13 0.13 15.21
N ARG A 22 -17.45 0.03 14.97
CA ARG A 22 -18.32 -0.98 15.62
C ARG A 22 -18.42 -2.27 14.81
N ASP A 23 -17.97 -2.23 13.54
CA ASP A 23 -17.81 -3.43 12.73
C ASP A 23 -16.56 -4.18 13.24
N LEU A 24 -16.73 -5.43 13.63
CA LEU A 24 -15.68 -6.22 14.28
C LEU A 24 -14.48 -6.47 13.36
N VAL A 25 -14.71 -6.67 12.07
CA VAL A 25 -13.64 -6.91 11.09
C VAL A 25 -12.85 -5.63 10.88
N VAL A 26 -13.55 -4.51 10.67
CA VAL A 26 -12.90 -3.19 10.55
C VAL A 26 -12.13 -2.85 11.83
N ALA A 27 -12.72 -3.09 13.01
CA ALA A 27 -12.07 -2.84 14.28
C ALA A 27 -10.78 -3.68 14.47
N ALA A 28 -10.79 -4.95 14.04
CA ALA A 28 -9.60 -5.79 14.05
C ALA A 28 -8.50 -5.24 13.14
N HIS A 29 -8.81 -4.88 11.89
CA HIS A 29 -7.83 -4.27 10.99
C HIS A 29 -7.28 -2.94 11.52
N GLN A 30 -8.12 -2.12 12.18
CA GLN A 30 -7.66 -0.91 12.86
C GLN A 30 -6.65 -1.23 13.96
N GLN A 31 -6.94 -2.23 14.79
CA GLN A 31 -6.08 -2.64 15.88
C GLN A 31 -4.75 -3.19 15.36
N ILE A 32 -4.78 -4.16 14.45
CA ILE A 32 -3.58 -4.75 13.83
C ILE A 32 -2.70 -3.66 13.18
N THR A 33 -3.32 -2.73 12.44
CA THR A 33 -2.56 -1.64 11.80
C THR A 33 -1.86 -0.75 12.82
N ARG A 34 -2.56 -0.37 13.89
CA ARG A 34 -1.98 0.47 14.95
C ARG A 34 -0.87 -0.26 15.70
N ASP A 35 -1.05 -1.55 15.96
CA ASP A 35 -0.05 -2.39 16.60
C ASP A 35 1.21 -2.52 15.72
N TRP A 36 1.04 -2.72 14.41
CA TRP A 36 2.15 -2.72 13.45
C TRP A 36 2.93 -1.39 13.46
N PHE A 37 2.23 -0.24 13.46
CA PHE A 37 2.89 1.06 13.59
C PHE A 37 3.63 1.24 14.91
N ALA A 38 3.07 0.73 16.01
CA ALA A 38 3.68 0.85 17.33
C ALA A 38 4.89 -0.08 17.53
N GLN A 39 4.90 -1.25 16.88
CA GLN A 39 5.83 -2.33 17.21
C GLN A 39 6.83 -2.63 16.11
N SER A 40 6.46 -2.48 14.83
CA SER A 40 7.28 -2.95 13.69
C SER A 40 7.69 -1.82 12.74
N ALA A 41 6.88 -0.77 12.58
CA ALA A 41 7.12 0.26 11.57
C ALA A 41 8.48 0.98 11.70
N SER A 42 9.04 1.07 12.92
CA SER A 42 10.36 1.66 13.15
C SER A 42 11.50 0.89 12.51
N ASP A 43 11.30 -0.36 12.11
CA ASP A 43 12.33 -1.20 11.48
C ASP A 43 12.39 -1.00 9.95
N TYR A 44 11.45 -0.24 9.39
CA TYR A 44 11.32 0.01 7.96
C TYR A 44 11.55 1.47 7.59
N GLU A 45 11.83 1.70 6.31
CA GLU A 45 11.73 3.03 5.72
C GLU A 45 10.37 3.16 5.01
N LEU A 46 9.53 4.07 5.51
CA LEU A 46 8.15 4.19 5.06
C LEU A 46 8.02 5.21 3.94
N PHE A 47 7.18 4.88 2.96
CA PHE A 47 6.89 5.72 1.81
C PHE A 47 5.39 5.75 1.51
N VAL A 48 4.94 6.86 0.96
CA VAL A 48 3.62 7.01 0.31
C VAL A 48 3.80 7.68 -1.05
N SER A 49 2.73 7.91 -1.81
CA SER A 49 2.79 8.69 -3.05
C SER A 49 1.71 9.76 -3.10
N GLN A 50 1.78 10.59 -4.14
CA GLN A 50 0.75 11.59 -4.41
C GLN A 50 -0.66 10.97 -4.61
N ILE A 51 -0.75 9.69 -4.98
CA ILE A 51 -2.03 8.96 -5.11
C ILE A 51 -2.66 8.82 -3.73
N VAL A 52 -1.89 8.37 -2.73
CA VAL A 52 -2.36 8.22 -1.34
C VAL A 52 -2.86 9.55 -0.79
N VAL A 53 -2.13 10.63 -1.04
CA VAL A 53 -2.54 11.98 -0.64
C VAL A 53 -3.86 12.37 -1.29
N HIS A 54 -4.03 12.11 -2.60
CA HIS A 54 -5.25 12.44 -3.32
C HIS A 54 -6.47 11.67 -2.78
N GLU A 55 -6.33 10.36 -2.58
CA GLU A 55 -7.42 9.50 -2.09
C GLU A 55 -7.86 9.86 -0.67
N ILE A 56 -6.90 10.21 0.20
CA ILE A 56 -7.19 10.68 1.55
C ILE A 56 -7.96 12.00 1.54
N LEU A 57 -7.57 12.94 0.68
CA LEU A 57 -8.20 14.26 0.58
C LEU A 57 -9.59 14.20 -0.08
N SER A 58 -9.80 13.28 -1.01
CA SER A 58 -11.10 13.01 -1.63
C SER A 58 -12.06 12.27 -0.69
N GLY A 59 -11.57 11.74 0.42
CA GLY A 59 -12.35 11.08 1.46
C GLY A 59 -13.10 12.04 2.40
N ASN A 60 -13.35 11.59 3.64
CA ASN A 60 -14.08 12.37 4.63
C ASN A 60 -13.25 13.58 5.12
N PRO A 61 -13.71 14.83 4.90
CA PRO A 61 -12.98 16.04 5.32
C PRO A 61 -12.71 16.11 6.82
N ALA A 62 -13.59 15.54 7.64
CA ALA A 62 -13.44 15.52 9.10
C ALA A 62 -12.29 14.62 9.58
N ALA A 63 -11.84 13.67 8.75
CA ALA A 63 -10.69 12.81 9.01
C ALA A 63 -9.44 13.23 8.22
N ALA A 64 -9.56 14.21 7.31
CA ALA A 64 -8.48 14.61 6.42
C ALA A 64 -7.31 15.28 7.16
N GLU A 65 -7.58 16.01 8.26
CA GLU A 65 -6.54 16.70 9.03
C GLU A 65 -5.63 15.72 9.78
N GLU A 66 -6.21 14.78 10.53
CA GLU A 66 -5.46 13.74 11.24
C GLU A 66 -4.62 12.89 10.27
N ARG A 67 -5.18 12.55 9.10
CA ARG A 67 -4.44 11.84 8.04
C ARG A 67 -3.33 12.68 7.44
N ARG A 68 -3.53 13.99 7.26
CA ARG A 68 -2.50 14.90 6.74
C ARG A 68 -1.34 15.02 7.73
N GLU A 69 -1.65 15.14 9.02
CA GLU A 69 -0.65 15.16 10.08
C GLU A 69 0.15 13.84 10.09
N PHE A 70 -0.53 12.70 10.00
CA PHE A 70 0.09 11.38 9.90
C PHE A 70 1.05 11.27 8.71
N LEU A 71 0.67 11.79 7.54
CA LEU A 71 1.50 11.76 6.34
C LEU A 71 2.65 12.76 6.35
N SER A 72 2.63 13.79 7.21
CA SER A 72 3.58 14.91 7.16
C SER A 72 5.04 14.50 7.35
N SER A 73 5.29 13.38 8.03
CA SER A 73 6.62 12.82 8.27
C SER A 73 7.01 11.70 7.30
N ILE A 74 6.15 11.32 6.35
CA ILE A 74 6.39 10.19 5.45
C ILE A 74 6.81 10.70 4.06
N PRO A 75 8.00 10.33 3.57
CA PRO A 75 8.47 10.70 2.23
C PRO A 75 7.52 10.26 1.10
N LEU A 76 7.38 11.14 0.10
CA LEU A 76 6.56 10.90 -1.09
C LEU A 76 7.41 10.36 -2.25
N LEU A 77 6.99 9.23 -2.81
CA LEU A 77 7.47 8.71 -4.08
C LEU A 77 6.77 9.41 -5.24
N ALA A 78 7.55 9.74 -6.27
CA ALA A 78 7.05 10.44 -7.44
C ALA A 78 6.20 9.51 -8.32
N VAL A 79 5.09 10.04 -8.83
CA VAL A 79 4.29 9.39 -9.87
C VAL A 79 4.84 9.85 -11.23
N THR A 80 5.74 9.06 -11.80
CA THR A 80 6.42 9.38 -13.05
C THR A 80 5.70 8.81 -14.27
N GLU A 81 6.21 9.07 -15.47
CA GLU A 81 5.69 8.49 -16.71
C GLU A 81 5.83 6.96 -16.70
N GLU A 82 6.95 6.42 -16.18
CA GLU A 82 7.19 5.00 -16.05
C GLU A 82 6.17 4.31 -15.14
N VAL A 83 5.77 4.97 -14.04
CA VAL A 83 4.69 4.50 -13.17
C VAL A 83 3.38 4.41 -13.94
N GLY A 84 3.05 5.46 -14.72
CA GLY A 84 1.84 5.48 -15.54
C GLY A 84 1.83 4.35 -16.59
N ILE A 85 2.96 4.15 -17.27
CA ILE A 85 3.11 3.08 -18.27
C ILE A 85 2.90 1.71 -17.61
N LEU A 86 3.58 1.41 -16.51
CA LEU A 86 3.45 0.12 -15.83
C LEU A 86 2.02 -0.11 -15.31
N ALA A 87 1.38 0.91 -14.74
CA ALA A 87 -0.01 0.82 -14.29
C ALA A 87 -0.97 0.50 -15.44
N SER A 88 -0.80 1.15 -16.60
CA SER A 88 -1.56 0.84 -17.81
C SER A 88 -1.29 -0.60 -18.29
N THR A 89 -0.04 -1.05 -18.30
CA THR A 89 0.31 -2.42 -18.69
C THR A 89 -0.36 -3.46 -17.79
N LEU A 90 -0.40 -3.25 -16.47
CA LEU A 90 -1.08 -4.16 -15.54
C LEU A 90 -2.58 -4.33 -15.88
N ILE A 91 -3.24 -3.26 -16.32
CA ILE A 91 -4.65 -3.29 -16.72
C ILE A 91 -4.84 -3.94 -18.10
N GLU A 92 -3.99 -3.61 -19.07
CA GLU A 92 -4.11 -4.09 -20.45
C GLU A 92 -3.80 -5.58 -20.60
N THR A 93 -2.87 -6.09 -19.80
CA THR A 93 -2.53 -7.52 -19.71
C THR A 93 -3.54 -8.34 -18.91
N HIS A 94 -4.61 -7.70 -18.40
CA HIS A 94 -5.66 -8.31 -17.58
C HIS A 94 -5.16 -8.89 -16.23
N SER A 95 -3.96 -8.49 -15.78
CA SER A 95 -3.48 -8.80 -14.42
C SER A 95 -4.32 -8.08 -13.35
N LEU A 96 -4.94 -6.94 -13.71
CA LEU A 96 -5.92 -6.21 -12.92
C LEU A 96 -7.20 -5.94 -13.74
N PRO A 97 -8.39 -5.92 -13.12
CA PRO A 97 -9.61 -5.53 -13.82
C PRO A 97 -9.57 -4.04 -14.18
N LYS A 98 -10.15 -3.63 -15.31
CA LYS A 98 -10.14 -2.23 -15.80
C LYS A 98 -10.58 -1.16 -14.80
N LYS A 99 -11.43 -1.54 -13.82
CA LYS A 99 -11.92 -0.66 -12.77
C LYS A 99 -10.94 -0.43 -11.61
N ALA A 100 -9.82 -1.16 -11.59
CA ALA A 100 -8.80 -1.13 -10.56
C ALA A 100 -7.60 -0.27 -11.00
N SER A 101 -7.85 0.85 -11.69
CA SER A 101 -6.80 1.74 -12.18
C SER A 101 -6.01 2.39 -11.04
N GLU A 102 -6.67 2.74 -9.94
CA GLU A 102 -6.02 3.29 -8.74
C GLU A 102 -5.13 2.22 -8.08
N ASP A 103 -5.65 1.01 -7.91
CA ASP A 103 -4.91 -0.15 -7.40
C ASP A 103 -3.63 -0.45 -8.23
N ALA A 104 -3.74 -0.38 -9.56
CA ALA A 104 -2.61 -0.54 -10.48
C ALA A 104 -1.51 0.51 -10.24
N MET A 105 -1.90 1.74 -9.93
CA MET A 105 -0.96 2.82 -9.67
C MET A 105 -0.19 2.60 -8.35
N HIS A 106 -0.81 2.08 -7.30
CA HIS A 106 -0.09 1.73 -6.05
C HIS A 106 0.98 0.67 -6.30
N ILE A 107 0.64 -0.39 -7.05
CA ILE A 107 1.58 -1.46 -7.42
C ILE A 107 2.71 -0.89 -8.28
N ALA A 108 2.37 -0.09 -9.30
CA ALA A 108 3.35 0.48 -10.21
C ALA A 108 4.33 1.42 -9.50
N VAL A 109 3.86 2.28 -8.58
CA VAL A 109 4.74 3.12 -7.76
C VAL A 109 5.73 2.25 -6.98
N ALA A 110 5.23 1.24 -6.27
CA ALA A 110 6.08 0.38 -5.45
C ALA A 110 7.13 -0.37 -6.31
N ALA A 111 6.75 -0.89 -7.47
CA ALA A 111 7.65 -1.61 -8.37
C ALA A 111 8.70 -0.68 -9.02
N VAL A 112 8.29 0.46 -9.59
CA VAL A 112 9.20 1.40 -10.27
C VAL A 112 10.24 1.97 -9.32
N HIS A 113 9.84 2.26 -8.09
CA HIS A 113 10.75 2.78 -7.06
C HIS A 113 11.52 1.70 -6.31
N ALA A 114 11.43 0.43 -6.73
CA ALA A 114 12.10 -0.71 -6.10
C ALA A 114 11.85 -0.79 -4.57
N VAL A 115 10.59 -0.60 -4.18
CA VAL A 115 10.15 -0.81 -2.80
C VAL A 115 10.06 -2.30 -2.52
N ASP A 116 10.48 -2.73 -1.33
CA ASP A 116 10.48 -4.15 -0.97
C ASP A 116 9.07 -4.67 -0.67
N PHE A 117 8.25 -3.87 0.02
CA PHE A 117 6.90 -4.26 0.45
C PHE A 117 5.84 -3.23 0.05
N LEU A 118 4.72 -3.72 -0.49
CA LEU A 118 3.49 -2.96 -0.67
C LEU A 118 2.51 -3.38 0.42
N LEU A 119 2.33 -2.52 1.42
CA LEU A 119 1.45 -2.78 2.57
C LEU A 119 0.03 -2.32 2.26
N THR A 120 -0.95 -3.22 2.35
CA THR A 120 -2.35 -2.94 1.98
C THR A 120 -3.35 -3.80 2.75
N TRP A 121 -4.57 -3.31 2.93
CA TRP A 121 -5.75 -4.11 3.29
C TRP A 121 -6.68 -4.37 2.11
N ASN A 122 -6.35 -3.91 0.89
CA ASN A 122 -7.14 -4.19 -0.30
C ASN A 122 -6.83 -5.60 -0.83
N CYS A 123 -7.36 -6.61 -0.15
CA CYS A 123 -7.27 -8.02 -0.55
C CYS A 123 -8.16 -8.36 -1.76
N ARG A 124 -8.96 -7.41 -2.25
CA ARG A 124 -9.87 -7.61 -3.36
C ARG A 124 -9.15 -7.48 -4.71
N HIS A 125 -8.31 -6.46 -4.85
CA HIS A 125 -7.65 -6.13 -6.11
C HIS A 125 -6.12 -6.05 -6.01
N ILE A 126 -5.55 -5.73 -4.82
CA ILE A 126 -4.10 -5.59 -4.65
C ILE A 126 -3.52 -6.88 -4.06
N ALA A 127 -3.89 -7.23 -2.83
CA ALA A 127 -3.45 -8.46 -2.15
C ALA A 127 -4.27 -9.70 -2.52
N ASN A 128 -4.76 -9.78 -3.77
CA ASN A 128 -5.49 -10.95 -4.25
C ASN A 128 -4.52 -12.03 -4.71
N ALA A 129 -4.49 -13.16 -4.00
CA ALA A 129 -3.57 -14.27 -4.29
C ALA A 129 -3.69 -14.81 -5.73
N HIS A 130 -4.88 -14.77 -6.35
CA HIS A 130 -5.07 -15.21 -7.73
C HIS A 130 -4.45 -14.27 -8.77
N MET A 131 -4.22 -13.01 -8.39
CA MET A 131 -3.71 -11.96 -9.29
C MET A 131 -2.21 -11.73 -9.09
N ARG A 132 -1.66 -12.20 -7.95
CA ARG A 132 -0.27 -11.96 -7.55
C ARG A 132 0.73 -12.41 -8.60
N ASP A 133 0.63 -13.66 -9.07
CA ASP A 133 1.58 -14.19 -10.06
C ASP A 133 1.55 -13.39 -11.36
N ALA A 134 0.35 -13.00 -11.83
CA ALA A 134 0.19 -12.19 -13.04
C ALA A 134 0.76 -10.77 -12.86
N ILE A 135 0.54 -10.14 -11.71
CA ILE A 135 1.12 -8.83 -11.38
C ILE A 135 2.65 -8.92 -11.34
N GLU A 136 3.19 -9.95 -10.70
CA GLU A 136 4.63 -10.16 -10.60
C GLU A 136 5.27 -10.40 -11.96
N GLU A 137 4.63 -11.20 -12.82
CA GLU A 137 5.07 -11.46 -14.18
C GLU A 137 5.14 -10.17 -15.00
N VAL A 138 4.08 -9.37 -15.01
CA VAL A 138 4.03 -8.08 -15.73
C VAL A 138 5.12 -7.13 -15.23
N CYS A 139 5.33 -7.03 -13.91
CA CYS A 139 6.42 -6.21 -13.37
C CYS A 139 7.79 -6.67 -13.88
N ARG A 140 8.05 -7.99 -13.86
CA ARG A 140 9.33 -8.57 -14.31
C ARG A 140 9.55 -8.39 -15.80
N GLU A 141 8.52 -8.60 -16.61
CA GLU A 141 8.57 -8.36 -18.07
C GLU A 141 8.84 -6.89 -18.41
N ALA A 142 8.31 -5.97 -17.62
CA ALA A 142 8.58 -4.54 -17.72
C ALA A 142 9.95 -4.12 -17.13
N GLY A 143 10.73 -5.06 -16.59
CA GLY A 143 12.08 -4.81 -16.08
C GLY A 143 12.15 -4.39 -14.61
N TYR A 144 11.05 -4.51 -13.86
CA TYR A 144 10.96 -4.12 -12.46
C TYR A 144 10.97 -5.34 -11.53
N LYS A 145 11.54 -5.18 -10.33
CA LYS A 145 11.37 -6.15 -9.25
C LYS A 145 9.99 -5.92 -8.63
N PRO A 146 9.07 -6.91 -8.62
CA PRO A 146 7.78 -6.72 -7.99
C PRO A 146 7.94 -6.59 -6.46
N PRO A 147 7.16 -5.71 -5.81
CA PRO A 147 7.12 -5.64 -4.36
C PRO A 147 6.43 -6.87 -3.78
N VAL A 148 6.80 -7.26 -2.57
CA VAL A 148 6.02 -8.24 -1.80
C VAL A 148 4.75 -7.54 -1.33
N ILE A 149 3.60 -7.94 -1.88
CA ILE A 149 2.29 -7.46 -1.44
C ILE A 149 1.88 -8.22 -0.19
N CYS A 150 1.59 -7.49 0.89
CA CYS A 150 1.26 -8.05 2.19
C CYS A 150 0.35 -7.13 3.01
N THR A 151 -0.31 -7.70 4.00
CA THR A 151 -1.06 -7.01 5.05
C THR A 151 -0.15 -6.64 6.23
N PRO A 152 -0.56 -5.68 7.08
CA PRO A 152 0.17 -5.40 8.33
C PRO A 152 0.37 -6.63 9.22
N GLU A 153 -0.58 -7.57 9.25
CA GLU A 153 -0.45 -8.83 9.99
C GLU A 153 0.72 -9.67 9.46
N GLU A 154 0.86 -9.81 8.14
CA GLU A 154 1.93 -10.59 7.51
C GLU A 154 3.32 -9.92 7.63
N LEU A 155 3.38 -8.60 7.80
CA LEU A 155 4.62 -7.82 7.94
C LEU A 155 4.93 -7.46 9.41
N SER A 156 4.25 -8.08 10.37
CA SER A 156 4.56 -7.93 11.80
C SER A 156 5.66 -8.91 12.21
N HIS A 157 6.59 -8.45 13.05
CA HIS A 157 7.56 -9.33 13.70
C HIS A 157 6.91 -10.02 14.90
N ASP A 158 6.03 -10.98 14.67
CA ASP A 158 5.64 -11.89 15.75
C ASP A 158 6.73 -12.97 15.84
N GLU A 159 7.62 -12.85 16.84
CA GLU A 159 8.19 -14.05 17.44
C GLU A 159 7.01 -14.85 17.99
N PHE A 160 6.78 -16.06 17.46
CA PHE A 160 5.83 -16.99 18.04
C PHE A 160 6.23 -17.23 19.51
N ASP A 161 5.52 -16.63 20.46
CA ASP A 161 5.54 -17.01 21.88
C ASP A 161 5.06 -18.45 22.08
#